data_AF-A0A2E7SWX9-F1
#
_entry.id   AF-A0A2E7SWX9-F1
#
_cell.length_a   1.000
_cell.length_b   1.000
_cell.length_c   1.000
_cell.angle_alpha   90.00
_cell.angle_beta   90.00
_cell.angle_gamma   90.00
#
_symmetry.space_group_name_H-M   'P 1'
#
loop_
_entity.id
_entity.type
_entity.pdbx_description
1 polymer ?
#
loop_
_entity_poly.entity_id
_entity_poly.type
_entity_poly.pdbx_seq_one_letter_code
_entity_poly.pdbx_strand_id
1 'polypeptide(L)'
;MGWSVDISGSRPRLVNYTLWDQFNLQESIWAPGVDARVSIEAPYLLQMMGMRFRIGAEVGTFGFKDLSPREAELKGITAMGIVSFPAGPGKIKGGAGVIGTSPGFIFEATYGMAIGTLDMRLGIRTTEVMGAIDSVERELGHLGWMDMVVVLGVNF
;
A
#
# COMPACT_ATOMS: atom_id res chain seq x y z
N MET A 1 -14.33 19.69 10.30
CA MET A 1 -13.42 18.72 10.96
C MET A 1 -14.21 17.44 11.04
N GLY A 2 -14.05 16.60 10.03
CA GLY A 2 -14.82 15.38 9.95
C GLY A 2 -14.01 14.29 9.26
N TRP A 3 -14.67 13.19 8.93
CA TRP A 3 -13.98 11.99 8.46
C TRP A 3 -13.37 12.23 7.09
N SER A 4 -12.28 11.53 6.81
CA SER A 4 -11.65 11.52 5.49
C SER A 4 -11.75 10.11 4.94
N VAL A 5 -12.27 9.98 3.73
CA VAL A 5 -12.33 8.70 3.01
C VAL A 5 -11.54 8.86 1.73
N ASP A 6 -10.53 8.02 1.55
CA ASP A 6 -9.75 7.98 0.32
C ASP A 6 -10.04 6.67 -0.41
N ILE A 7 -10.25 6.77 -1.72
CA ILE A 7 -10.24 5.64 -2.65
C ILE A 7 -8.94 5.76 -3.46
N SER A 8 -8.16 4.70 -3.52
CA SER A 8 -6.93 4.70 -4.29
C SER A 8 -6.81 3.49 -5.21
N GLY A 9 -6.16 3.73 -6.34
CA GLY A 9 -5.78 2.71 -7.31
C GLY A 9 -4.30 2.79 -7.57
N SER A 10 -3.63 1.65 -7.68
CA SER A 10 -2.22 1.59 -8.06
C SER A 10 -1.91 0.39 -8.93
N ARG A 11 -0.75 0.46 -9.58
CA ARG A 11 -0.17 -0.67 -10.30
C ARG A 11 1.20 -0.96 -9.70
N PRO A 12 1.36 -2.06 -8.95
CA PRO A 12 2.61 -2.34 -8.27
C PRO A 12 3.70 -2.78 -9.21
N ARG A 13 4.94 -2.60 -8.77
CA ARG A 13 6.12 -3.21 -9.36
C ARG A 13 6.88 -3.87 -8.23
N LEU A 14 7.03 -5.19 -8.35
CA LEU A 14 7.80 -5.98 -7.41
C LEU A 14 9.25 -5.52 -7.48
N VAL A 15 9.85 -5.23 -6.31
CA VAL A 15 11.24 -4.82 -6.18
C VAL A 15 11.77 -5.60 -4.99
N ASN A 16 12.38 -6.75 -5.26
CA ASN A 16 12.74 -7.67 -4.19
C ASN A 16 14.03 -8.45 -4.43
N TYR A 17 14.94 -8.30 -3.48
CA TYR A 17 16.24 -8.96 -3.47
C TYR A 17 16.16 -10.45 -3.12
N THR A 18 15.22 -10.89 -2.27
CA THR A 18 15.04 -12.30 -1.89
C THR A 18 14.70 -13.18 -3.10
N LEU A 19 13.84 -12.71 -3.99
CA LEU A 19 13.51 -13.42 -5.24
C LEU A 19 14.72 -13.59 -6.15
N TRP A 20 15.55 -12.56 -6.24
CA TRP A 20 16.77 -12.56 -7.04
C TRP A 20 17.86 -13.47 -6.43
N ASP A 21 18.16 -13.30 -5.15
CA ASP A 21 19.32 -13.92 -4.47
C ASP A 21 19.05 -15.37 -4.04
N GLN A 22 17.86 -15.67 -3.51
CA GLN A 22 17.58 -17.00 -2.95
C GLN A 22 16.91 -17.95 -3.94
N PHE A 23 16.11 -17.41 -4.86
CA PHE A 23 15.33 -18.23 -5.79
C PHE A 23 15.81 -18.11 -7.24
N ASN A 24 16.78 -17.22 -7.53
CA ASN A 24 17.26 -16.91 -8.89
C ASN A 24 16.10 -16.58 -9.86
N LEU A 25 15.01 -16.02 -9.33
CA LEU A 25 13.85 -15.60 -10.10
C LEU A 25 14.03 -14.14 -10.49
N GLN A 26 13.93 -13.86 -11.79
CA GLN A 26 13.98 -12.47 -12.25
C GLN A 26 12.69 -11.75 -11.85
N GLU A 27 12.82 -10.53 -11.33
CA GLU A 27 11.69 -9.67 -10.96
C GLU A 27 10.71 -9.43 -12.13
N SER A 28 11.21 -9.51 -13.37
CA SER A 28 10.45 -9.37 -14.62
C SER A 28 9.40 -10.46 -14.86
N ILE A 29 9.45 -11.55 -14.09
CA ILE A 29 8.57 -12.70 -14.27
C ILE A 29 7.25 -12.52 -13.48
N TRP A 30 7.20 -11.63 -12.49
CA TRP A 30 5.99 -11.38 -11.71
C TRP A 30 5.17 -10.23 -12.32
N ALA A 31 4.13 -10.58 -13.07
CA ALA A 31 3.22 -9.62 -13.66
C ALA A 31 2.28 -9.01 -12.59
N PRO A 32 2.27 -7.68 -12.41
CA PRO A 32 1.43 -7.03 -11.42
C PRO A 32 -0.02 -6.90 -11.90
N GLY A 33 -0.95 -7.10 -10.98
CA GLY A 33 -2.36 -6.74 -11.12
C GLY A 33 -2.61 -5.24 -10.95
N VAL A 34 -3.89 -4.88 -10.81
CA VAL A 34 -4.30 -3.55 -10.35
C VAL A 34 -4.75 -3.68 -8.90
N ASP A 35 -4.22 -2.81 -8.06
CA ASP A 35 -4.57 -2.75 -6.65
C ASP A 35 -5.61 -1.65 -6.44
N ALA A 36 -6.64 -1.95 -5.64
CA ALA A 36 -7.65 -0.98 -5.22
C ALA A 36 -7.71 -0.94 -3.70
N ARG A 37 -7.83 0.24 -3.11
CA ARG A 37 -7.84 0.43 -1.67
C ARG A 37 -8.84 1.49 -1.26
N VAL A 38 -9.38 1.31 -0.07
CA VAL A 38 -10.23 2.29 0.61
C VAL A 38 -9.64 2.53 1.99
N SER A 39 -9.36 3.79 2.30
CA SER A 39 -8.87 4.20 3.62
C SER A 39 -9.82 5.18 4.27
N ILE A 40 -10.07 4.99 5.58
CA ILE A 40 -10.88 5.88 6.40
C ILE A 40 -10.00 6.42 7.52
N GLU A 41 -9.97 7.75 7.66
CA GLU A 41 -9.22 8.43 8.71
C GLU A 41 -10.17 9.15 9.67
N ALA A 42 -9.87 9.03 10.96
CA ALA A 42 -10.62 9.66 12.02
C ALA A 42 -10.61 11.20 11.90
N PRO A 43 -11.66 11.87 12.39
CA PRO A 43 -11.81 13.33 12.27
C PRO A 43 -10.86 14.11 13.19
N TYR A 44 -10.16 13.42 14.09
CA TYR A 44 -9.29 14.02 15.09
C TYR A 44 -7.87 14.20 14.55
N LEU A 45 -7.41 15.45 14.51
CA LEU A 45 -6.02 15.77 14.25
C LEU A 45 -5.25 15.75 15.58
N LEU A 46 -4.52 14.68 15.80
CA LEU A 46 -3.67 14.50 16.97
C LEU A 46 -2.34 15.24 16.78
N GLN A 47 -1.73 15.70 17.87
CA GLN A 47 -0.43 16.35 17.83
C GLN A 47 0.51 15.73 18.87
N MET A 48 1.69 15.31 18.43
CA MET A 48 2.75 14.78 19.28
C MET A 48 4.10 15.31 18.78
N MET A 49 4.95 15.80 19.68
CA MET A 49 6.31 16.27 19.33
C MET A 49 6.37 17.28 18.17
N GLY A 50 5.35 18.14 18.04
CA GLY A 50 5.24 19.12 16.94
C GLY A 50 4.71 18.57 15.62
N MET A 51 4.52 17.27 15.50
CA MET A 51 3.93 16.60 14.34
C MET A 51 2.43 16.46 14.51
N ARG A 52 1.66 16.77 13.46
CA ARG A 52 0.20 16.60 13.42
C ARG A 52 -0.17 15.41 12.55
N PHE A 53 -1.02 14.52 13.05
CA PHE A 53 -1.40 13.32 12.33
C PHE A 53 -2.84 12.88 12.61
N ARG A 54 -3.37 12.05 11.72
CA ARG A 54 -4.64 11.34 11.87
C ARG A 54 -4.39 9.86 11.94
N ILE A 55 -5.24 9.14 12.66
CA ILE A 55 -5.24 7.67 12.71
C ILE A 55 -6.39 7.18 11.86
N GLY A 56 -6.20 6.07 11.15
CA GLY A 56 -7.22 5.48 10.30
C GLY A 56 -7.01 3.98 10.11
N ALA A 57 -7.85 3.42 9.25
CA ALA A 57 -7.72 2.07 8.75
C ALA A 57 -7.79 2.06 7.23
N GLU A 58 -7.12 1.10 6.60
CA GLU A 58 -7.15 0.88 5.15
C GLU A 58 -7.39 -0.60 4.86
N VAL A 59 -8.26 -0.87 3.91
CA VAL A 59 -8.46 -2.20 3.32
C VAL A 59 -8.22 -2.10 1.83
N GLY A 60 -7.53 -3.09 1.26
CA GLY A 60 -7.25 -3.11 -0.16
C GLY A 60 -6.99 -4.48 -0.70
N THR A 61 -6.64 -4.54 -1.97
CA THR A 61 -6.22 -5.77 -2.65
C THR A 61 -4.78 -5.63 -3.13
N PHE A 62 -4.11 -6.77 -3.26
CA PHE A 62 -2.83 -6.88 -3.97
C PHE A 62 -2.82 -8.13 -4.85
N GLY A 63 -2.03 -8.10 -5.92
CA GLY A 63 -1.94 -9.26 -6.82
C GLY A 63 -0.72 -9.24 -7.75
N PHE A 64 -0.04 -10.38 -7.81
CA PHE A 64 1.05 -10.68 -8.73
C PHE A 64 0.87 -12.09 -9.30
N LYS A 65 1.18 -12.28 -10.57
CA LYS A 65 1.18 -13.59 -11.24
C LYS A 65 2.59 -13.93 -11.71
N ASP A 66 3.06 -15.11 -11.36
CA ASP A 66 4.32 -15.68 -11.85
C ASP A 66 4.12 -16.15 -13.30
N LEU A 67 4.89 -15.58 -14.22
CA LEU A 67 4.91 -15.95 -15.64
C LEU A 67 5.87 -17.11 -15.95
N SER A 68 6.53 -17.69 -14.95
CA SER A 68 7.32 -18.91 -15.12
C SER A 68 6.41 -20.13 -15.33
N PRO A 69 6.97 -21.27 -15.78
CA PRO A 69 6.21 -22.53 -15.88
C PRO A 69 5.58 -23.03 -14.57
N ARG A 70 5.87 -22.38 -13.44
CA ARG A 70 5.28 -22.69 -12.13
C ARG A 70 3.86 -22.14 -11.98
N GLU A 71 3.51 -21.06 -12.70
CA GLU A 71 2.20 -20.39 -12.67
C GLU A 71 1.67 -20.06 -11.25
N ALA A 72 2.56 -19.68 -10.34
CA ALA A 72 2.17 -19.29 -8.97
C ALA A 72 1.49 -17.90 -8.93
N GLU A 73 0.57 -17.69 -7.99
CA GLU A 73 -0.06 -16.38 -7.76
C GLU A 73 0.22 -15.89 -6.33
N LEU A 74 0.58 -14.62 -6.21
CA LEU A 74 0.70 -13.91 -4.93
C LEU A 74 -0.38 -12.83 -4.90
N LYS A 75 -1.54 -13.14 -4.34
CA LYS A 75 -2.68 -12.23 -4.30
C LYS A 75 -3.43 -12.31 -2.97
N GLY A 76 -4.12 -11.25 -2.61
CA GLY A 76 -4.93 -11.25 -1.40
C GLY A 76 -5.51 -9.89 -1.06
N ILE A 77 -5.92 -9.79 0.20
CA ILE A 77 -6.48 -8.58 0.81
C ILE A 77 -5.44 -8.01 1.78
N THR A 78 -5.35 -6.68 1.84
CA THR A 78 -4.60 -5.97 2.88
C THR A 78 -5.56 -5.38 3.90
N ALA A 79 -5.17 -5.40 5.16
CA ALA A 79 -5.87 -4.74 6.26
C ALA A 79 -4.83 -4.03 7.14
N MET A 80 -4.84 -2.70 7.12
CA MET A 80 -3.80 -1.86 7.69
C MET A 80 -4.38 -0.88 8.71
N GLY A 81 -3.71 -0.72 9.84
CA GLY A 81 -3.83 0.49 10.65
C GLY A 81 -2.90 1.55 10.07
N ILE A 82 -3.40 2.77 9.86
CA ILE A 82 -2.65 3.84 9.20
C ILE A 82 -2.56 5.09 10.08
N VAL A 83 -1.46 5.81 9.90
CA VAL A 83 -1.21 7.13 10.45
C VAL A 83 -0.87 8.07 9.30
N SER A 84 -1.58 9.18 9.22
CA SER A 84 -1.51 10.12 8.10
C SER A 84 -1.08 11.52 8.56
N PHE A 85 -0.02 12.04 7.96
CA PHE A 85 0.54 13.36 8.20
C PHE A 85 0.16 14.30 7.05
N PRO A 86 -0.56 15.40 7.32
CA PRO A 86 -0.80 16.44 6.32
C PRO A 86 0.52 17.14 5.96
N ALA A 87 0.87 17.20 4.68
CA ALA A 87 2.13 17.78 4.20
C ALA A 87 1.86 18.76 3.04
N GLY A 88 1.51 20.00 3.38
CA GLY A 88 1.09 21.00 2.39
C GLY A 88 -0.15 20.52 1.63
N PRO A 89 -0.15 20.51 0.28
CA PRO A 89 -1.25 19.97 -0.51
C PRO A 89 -1.12 18.45 -0.74
N GLY A 90 -0.18 17.80 -0.04
CA GLY A 90 0.04 16.36 -0.04
C GLY A 90 -0.26 15.70 1.31
N LYS A 91 -0.06 14.38 1.37
CA LYS A 91 -0.26 13.54 2.55
C LYS A 91 0.80 12.44 2.57
N ILE A 92 1.43 12.25 3.72
CA ILE A 92 2.30 11.11 4.00
C ILE A 92 1.50 10.14 4.84
N LYS A 93 1.43 8.86 4.45
CA LYS A 93 0.81 7.80 5.24
C LYS A 93 1.86 6.76 5.60
N GLY A 94 1.88 6.35 6.86
CA GLY A 94 2.57 5.14 7.31
C GLY A 94 1.54 4.16 7.85
N GLY A 95 1.78 2.87 7.71
CA GLY A 95 0.83 1.88 8.24
C GLY A 95 1.47 0.54 8.51
N ALA A 96 0.84 -0.23 9.37
CA ALA A 96 1.20 -1.61 9.68
C ALA A 96 -0.06 -2.46 9.84
N GLY A 97 0.04 -3.74 9.50
CA GLY A 97 -1.11 -4.63 9.54
C GLY A 97 -0.83 -5.97 8.88
N VAL A 98 -1.84 -6.51 8.22
CA VAL A 98 -1.80 -7.83 7.60
C VAL A 98 -1.97 -7.68 6.09
N ILE A 99 -1.12 -8.37 5.33
CA ILE A 99 -1.10 -8.44 3.88
C ILE A 99 -1.23 -9.91 3.51
N GLY A 100 -2.41 -10.30 3.04
CA GLY A 100 -2.77 -11.71 2.88
C GLY A 100 -2.85 -12.37 4.25
N THR A 101 -1.91 -13.27 4.53
CA THR A 101 -1.79 -13.97 5.82
C THR A 101 -0.62 -13.45 6.67
N SER A 102 0.16 -12.51 6.14
CA SER A 102 1.48 -12.19 6.68
C SER A 102 1.53 -10.75 7.20
N PRO A 103 2.28 -10.46 8.28
CA PRO A 103 2.41 -9.10 8.76
C PRO A 103 3.19 -8.24 7.76
N GLY A 104 2.82 -6.96 7.66
CA GLY A 104 3.46 -6.04 6.75
C GLY A 104 3.30 -4.58 7.15
N PHE A 105 4.03 -3.71 6.45
CA PHE A 105 3.99 -2.28 6.64
C PHE A 105 4.00 -1.54 5.31
N ILE A 106 3.51 -0.31 5.34
CA ILE A 106 3.39 0.57 4.18
C ILE A 106 3.94 1.95 4.50
N PHE A 107 4.46 2.59 3.46
CA PHE A 107 4.73 4.02 3.46
C PHE A 107 4.26 4.59 2.13
N GLU A 108 3.45 5.63 2.18
CA GLU A 108 2.87 6.30 1.03
C GLU A 108 3.17 7.79 1.12
N ALA A 109 3.69 8.37 0.03
CA ALA A 109 3.91 9.79 -0.10
C ALA A 109 3.12 10.28 -1.31
N THR A 110 2.13 11.13 -1.05
CA THR A 110 1.23 11.67 -2.09
C THR A 110 1.27 13.18 -2.10
N TYR A 111 1.17 13.76 -3.29
CA TYR A 111 1.07 15.19 -3.52
C TYR A 111 -0.07 15.46 -4.49
N GLY A 112 -0.85 16.51 -4.26
CA GLY A 112 -2.02 16.75 -5.09
C GLY A 112 -2.62 18.12 -4.90
N MET A 113 -3.91 18.22 -5.21
CA MET A 113 -4.68 19.44 -5.08
C MET A 113 -6.08 19.13 -4.56
N ALA A 114 -6.58 20.01 -3.71
CA ALA A 114 -7.96 19.98 -3.24
C ALA A 114 -8.83 20.84 -4.16
N ILE A 115 -9.97 20.30 -4.58
CA ILE A 115 -11.01 20.97 -5.35
C ILE A 115 -12.28 20.91 -4.51
N GLY A 116 -12.46 21.89 -3.62
CA GLY A 116 -13.56 21.91 -2.65
C GLY A 116 -13.43 20.79 -1.61
N THR A 117 -14.41 19.91 -1.53
CA THR A 117 -14.43 18.75 -0.61
C THR A 117 -13.69 17.52 -1.16
N LEU A 118 -13.39 17.53 -2.46
CA LEU A 118 -12.64 16.49 -3.15
C LEU A 118 -11.15 16.81 -3.08
N ASP A 119 -10.32 15.82 -2.84
CA ASP A 119 -8.88 15.89 -3.06
C ASP A 119 -8.44 14.85 -4.09
N MET A 120 -7.56 15.26 -5.00
CA MET A 120 -6.94 14.34 -5.95
C MET A 120 -5.44 14.39 -5.75
N ARG A 121 -4.80 13.24 -5.55
CA ARG A 121 -3.37 13.13 -5.27
C ARG A 121 -2.73 12.03 -6.10
N LEU A 122 -1.47 12.25 -6.44
CA LEU A 122 -0.59 11.29 -7.11
C LEU A 122 0.60 11.05 -6.20
N GLY A 123 1.12 9.82 -6.19
CA GLY A 123 2.21 9.50 -5.29
C GLY A 123 2.87 8.18 -5.57
N ILE A 124 3.74 7.84 -4.64
CA ILE A 124 4.41 6.55 -4.57
C ILE A 124 4.08 5.89 -3.24
N ARG A 125 3.99 4.57 -3.26
CA ARG A 125 3.83 3.76 -2.07
C ARG A 125 4.79 2.59 -2.11
N THR A 126 5.44 2.32 -0.99
CA THR A 126 6.15 1.07 -0.74
C THR A 126 5.32 0.21 0.20
N THR A 127 5.34 -1.09 -0.06
CA THR A 127 4.69 -2.10 0.75
C THR A 127 5.68 -3.23 1.00
N GLU A 128 5.84 -3.59 2.26
CA GLU A 128 6.78 -4.61 2.72
C GLU A 128 6.01 -5.67 3.53
N VAL A 129 6.24 -6.94 3.24
CA VAL A 129 5.59 -8.08 3.89
C VAL A 129 6.63 -9.06 4.41
N MET A 130 6.48 -9.46 5.67
CA MET A 130 7.40 -10.36 6.35
C MET A 130 6.84 -11.79 6.27
N GLY A 131 7.34 -12.59 5.31
CA GLY A 131 6.96 -13.99 5.15
C GLY A 131 5.77 -14.19 4.21
N ALA A 132 5.88 -13.70 2.97
CA ALA A 132 4.84 -13.91 1.96
C ALA A 132 4.74 -15.39 1.58
N ILE A 133 3.52 -15.88 1.42
CA ILE A 133 3.23 -17.25 0.97
C ILE A 133 2.48 -17.15 -0.36
N ASP A 134 2.97 -17.86 -1.38
CA ASP A 134 2.29 -17.93 -2.69
C ASP A 134 1.20 -19.01 -2.73
N SER A 135 0.42 -19.03 -3.82
CA SER A 135 -0.68 -19.98 -4.03
C SER A 135 -0.27 -21.45 -4.06
N VAL A 136 1.04 -21.76 -4.11
CA VAL A 136 1.59 -23.11 -4.11
C VAL A 136 2.30 -23.39 -2.77
N GLU A 137 1.89 -22.67 -1.71
CA GLU A 137 2.34 -22.81 -0.32
C GLU A 137 3.86 -22.65 -0.12
N ARG A 138 4.55 -21.95 -1.03
CA ARG A 138 5.96 -21.62 -0.83
C ARG A 138 6.10 -20.34 -0.05
N GLU A 139 6.92 -20.40 0.99
CA GLU A 139 7.39 -19.22 1.71
C GLU A 139 8.44 -18.47 0.87
N LEU A 140 8.11 -17.25 0.49
CA LEU A 140 8.97 -16.34 -0.28
C LEU A 140 9.78 -15.39 0.63
N GLY A 141 9.63 -15.53 1.95
CA GLY A 141 10.32 -14.71 2.94
C GLY A 141 9.87 -13.25 2.91
N HIS A 142 10.82 -12.33 3.12
CA HIS A 142 10.55 -10.89 3.05
C HIS A 142 10.38 -10.45 1.59
N LEU A 143 9.17 -9.98 1.25
CA LEU A 143 8.86 -9.36 -0.03
C LEU A 143 8.58 -7.86 0.09
N GLY A 144 8.97 -7.12 -0.94
CA GLY A 144 8.77 -5.68 -1.05
C GLY A 144 8.33 -5.30 -2.46
N TRP A 145 7.46 -4.29 -2.56
CA TRP A 145 7.10 -3.70 -3.84
C TRP A 145 6.82 -2.22 -3.72
N MET A 146 7.00 -1.53 -4.84
CA MET A 146 6.70 -0.12 -4.97
C MET A 146 5.62 0.07 -6.02
N ASP A 147 4.63 0.90 -5.73
CA ASP A 147 3.55 1.24 -6.65
C ASP A 147 3.40 2.75 -6.85
N MET A 148 2.96 3.10 -8.06
CA MET A 148 2.48 4.44 -8.38
C MET A 148 1.00 4.49 -8.01
N VAL A 149 0.63 5.41 -7.13
CA VAL A 149 -0.73 5.50 -6.58
C VAL A 149 -1.43 6.77 -7.05
N VAL A 150 -2.70 6.60 -7.43
CA VAL A 150 -3.66 7.69 -7.64
C VAL A 150 -4.68 7.62 -6.51
N VAL A 151 -4.94 8.75 -5.86
CA VAL A 151 -5.85 8.86 -4.72
C VAL A 151 -6.92 9.89 -5.01
N LEU A 152 -8.16 9.53 -4.70
CA LEU A 152 -9.31 10.40 -4.66
C LEU A 152 -9.85 10.43 -3.22
N GLY A 153 -9.63 11.53 -2.51
CA GLY A 153 -10.13 11.74 -1.15
C GLY A 153 -11.39 12.58 -1.12
N VAL A 154 -12.27 12.28 -0.17
CA VAL A 154 -13.43 13.11 0.17
C VAL A 154 -13.33 13.45 1.66
N ASN A 155 -13.39 14.73 1.98
CA ASN A 155 -13.35 15.24 3.34
C ASN A 155 -14.71 15.83 3.71
N PHE A 156 -15.34 15.33 4.78
CA PHE A 156 -16.64 15.78 5.26
C PHE A 156 -16.63 15.92 6.78
#